data_AF-A0A523BWA3-F1
#
_entry.id   AF-A0A523BWA3-F1
#
_cell.length_a   1.000
_cell.length_b   1.000
_cell.length_c   1.000
_cell.angle_alpha   90.00
_cell.angle_beta   90.00
_cell.angle_gamma   90.00
#
_symmetry.space_group_name_H-M   'P 1'
#
loop_
_entity.id
_entity.type
_entity.pdbx_description
1 polymer ?
#
loop_
_entity_poly.entity_id
_entity_poly.type
_entity_poly.pdbx_seq_one_letter_code
_entity_poly.pdbx_strand_id
1 'polypeptide(L)' 'MKWLEEIVHAIDALGGIAGYHEIYSYIEEHTQRQLSEHWKASVRQIIEDHSSDAQFRSGIDLFYSVEGIGKGVWGLRK' A
#
# COMPACT_ATOMS: atom_id res chain seq x y z
N MET A 1 -2.91 14.88 2.30
CA MET A 1 -2.78 13.68 1.46
C MET A 1 -3.36 12.49 2.21
N LYS A 2 -4.21 11.68 1.57
CA LYS A 2 -4.75 10.47 2.21
C LYS A 2 -3.69 9.37 2.13
N TRP A 3 -3.68 8.46 3.11
CA TRP A 3 -2.79 7.30 3.08
C TRP A 3 -2.91 6.49 1.78
N LEU A 4 -4.12 6.29 1.27
CA LEU A 4 -4.35 5.58 0.01
C LEU A 4 -3.61 6.23 -1.16
N GLU A 5 -3.68 7.56 -1.30
CA GLU A 5 -2.99 8.30 -2.36
C GLU A 5 -1.48 8.18 -2.23
N GLU A 6 -0.94 8.30 -1.00
CA GLU A 6 0.50 8.14 -0.74
C GLU A 6 0.99 6.74 -1.09
N ILE A 7 0.22 5.71 -0.76
CA ILE A 7 0.55 4.31 -1.05
C ILE A 7 0.53 4.06 -2.55
N VAL A 8 -0.48 4.55 -3.26
CA VAL A 8 -0.55 4.46 -4.73
C VAL A 8 0.66 5.15 -5.36
N HIS A 9 0.98 6.37 -4.93
CA HIS A 9 2.15 7.09 -5.41
C HIS A 9 3.46 6.36 -5.10
N ALA A 10 3.61 5.79 -3.91
CA ALA A 10 4.80 5.03 -3.55
C ALA A 10 4.99 3.80 -4.45
N ILE A 11 3.94 3.01 -4.65
CA ILE A 11 4.03 1.81 -5.50
C ILE A 11 4.27 2.20 -6.97
N ASP A 12 3.62 3.26 -7.47
CA ASP A 12 3.84 3.75 -8.84
C ASP A 12 5.28 4.23 -9.05
N ALA A 13 5.83 5.00 -8.10
CA ALA A 13 7.22 5.47 -8.13
C ALA A 13 8.24 4.33 -8.04
N LEU A 14 7.89 3.21 -7.38
CA LEU A 14 8.70 2.00 -7.29
C LEU A 14 8.56 1.06 -8.50
N GLY A 15 7.86 1.48 -9.56
CA GLY A 15 7.71 0.71 -10.81
C GLY A 15 6.41 -0.10 -10.90
N GLY A 16 5.42 0.22 -10.08
CA GLY A 16 4.08 -0.37 -10.10
C GLY A 16 3.93 -1.67 -9.31
N ILE A 17 5.03 -2.21 -8.78
CA ILE A 17 5.08 -3.38 -7.88
C ILE A 17 6.10 -3.08 -6.78
N ALA A 18 5.72 -3.29 -5.52
CA ALA A 18 6.63 -3.08 -4.40
C ALA A 18 6.30 -3.98 -3.21
N GLY A 19 7.33 -4.36 -2.46
CA GLY A 19 7.21 -4.98 -1.16
C GLY A 19 6.90 -3.97 -0.05
N TYR A 20 6.30 -4.40 1.06
CA TYR A 20 6.06 -3.54 2.22
C TYR A 20 7.31 -2.80 2.69
N HIS A 21 8.47 -3.45 2.68
CA HIS A 21 9.73 -2.82 3.07
C HIS A 21 10.05 -1.61 2.19
N GLU A 22 9.93 -1.76 0.87
CA GLU A 22 10.20 -0.69 -0.09
C GLU A 22 9.17 0.44 0.01
N ILE A 23 7.88 0.09 0.14
CA ILE A 23 6.79 1.04 0.36
C ILE A 23 7.07 1.84 1.64
N TYR A 24 7.51 1.19 2.71
CA TYR A 24 7.80 1.88 3.96
C TYR A 24 8.99 2.82 3.84
N SER A 25 10.11 2.37 3.28
CA SER A 25 11.28 3.23 3.07
C SER A 25 10.94 4.44 2.22
N TYR A 26 10.19 4.25 1.13
CA TYR A 26 9.76 5.36 0.27
C TYR A 26 8.91 6.38 1.05
N ILE A 27 7.94 5.92 1.84
CA ILE A 27 7.09 6.80 2.66
C ILE A 27 7.92 7.54 3.72
N GLU A 28 8.84 6.85 4.42
CA GLU A 28 9.73 7.48 5.42
C GLU A 28 10.57 8.61 4.82
N GLU A 29 11.04 8.46 3.58
CA GLU A 29 11.90 9.43 2.89
C GLU A 29 11.13 10.58 2.23
N HIS A 30 9.89 10.34 1.75
CA HIS A 30 9.19 11.28 0.86
C HIS A 30 7.92 11.88 1.48
N THR A 31 7.44 11.37 2.60
CA THR A 31 6.21 11.90 3.21
C THR A 31 6.46 13.24 3.91
N GLN A 32 5.48 14.14 3.80
CA GLN A 32 5.47 15.39 4.58
C GLN A 32 4.71 15.25 5.91
N ARG A 33 4.14 14.06 6.18
CA ARG A 33 3.35 13.81 7.38
C ARG A 33 4.23 13.40 8.56
N GLN A 34 3.77 13.69 9.76
CA GLN A 34 4.36 13.06 10.95
C GLN A 34 3.92 11.60 11.03
N LEU A 35 4.90 10.70 11.08
CA LEU A 35 4.68 9.27 11.18
C LEU A 35 4.45 8.87 12.65
N SER A 36 3.27 8.35 12.96
CA SER A 36 2.97 7.77 14.27
C SER A 36 3.57 6.37 14.39
N GLU A 37 3.83 5.86 15.58
CA GLU A 37 4.40 4.51 15.78
C GLU A 37 3.66 3.39 15.00
N HIS A 38 2.35 3.54 14.75
CA HIS A 38 1.51 2.54 14.09
C HIS A 38 1.27 2.79 12.60
N TRP A 39 1.95 3.75 11.99
CA TRP A 39 1.71 4.13 10.59
C TRP A 39 1.87 2.96 9.60
N LYS A 40 2.82 2.05 9.86
CA LYS A 40 3.05 0.82 9.05
C LYS A 40 1.83 -0.10 9.07
N ALA A 41 1.15 -0.21 10.22
CA ALA A 41 -0.08 -0.97 10.34
C ALA A 41 -1.22 -0.33 9.54
N SER A 42 -1.31 1.00 9.53
CA SER A 42 -2.28 1.73 8.69
C SER A 42 -2.04 1.48 7.20
N VAL A 43 -0.78 1.49 6.74
CA VAL A 43 -0.43 1.18 5.34
C VAL A 43 -0.85 -0.24 4.98
N ARG A 44 -0.50 -1.21 5.83
CA ARG A 44 -0.90 -2.61 5.62
C ARG A 44 -2.40 -2.77 5.51
N GLN A 45 -3.13 -2.23 6.48
CA GLN A 45 -4.59 -2.31 6.52
C GLN A 45 -5.21 -1.71 5.25
N ILE A 46 -4.74 -0.55 4.80
CA ILE A 46 -5.30 0.10 3.60
C ILE A 46 -5.04 -0.72 2.34
N ILE A 47 -3.85 -1.30 2.19
CA ILE A 47 -3.53 -2.16 1.05
C ILE A 47 -4.42 -3.41 1.05
N GLU A 48 -4.57 -4.07 2.20
CA GLU A 48 -5.39 -5.26 2.34
C GLU A 48 -6.88 -4.97 2.10
N ASP A 49 -7.42 -3.89 2.70
CA ASP A 49 -8.81 -3.45 2.55
C ASP A 49 -9.19 -3.04 1.11
N HIS A 50 -8.21 -2.62 0.29
CA HIS A 50 -8.39 -2.22 -1.12
C HIS A 50 -7.83 -3.26 -2.10
N SER A 51 -7.61 -4.49 -1.64
CA SER A 51 -7.25 -5.62 -2.49
C SER A 51 -8.46 -6.50 -2.79
N SER A 52 -8.40 -7.24 -3.89
CA SER A 52 -9.44 -8.18 -4.35
C SER A 52 -9.91 -9.23 -3.32
N ASP A 53 -9.19 -9.39 -2.20
CA ASP A 53 -9.49 -10.34 -1.13
C ASP A 53 -10.27 -9.73 0.06
N ALA A 54 -10.57 -8.43 0.03
CA ALA A 54 -11.37 -7.79 1.08
C ALA A 54 -12.84 -8.22 1.03
N GLN A 55 -13.32 -8.87 2.10
CA GLN A 55 -14.71 -9.32 2.26
C GLN A 55 -15.74 -8.18 2.17
N PHE A 56 -15.32 -6.93 2.39
CA PHE A 56 -16.14 -5.73 2.30
C PHE A 56 -15.74 -4.89 1.10
N ARG A 57 -16.36 -5.15 -0.06
CA ARG A 57 -16.25 -4.28 -1.24
C ARG A 57 -16.96 -2.96 -1.00
N SER A 58 -16.30 -2.02 -0.33
CA SER A 58 -16.72 -0.61 -0.26
C SER A 58 -15.90 0.29 -1.19
N GLY A 59 -14.89 -0.24 -1.88
CA GLY A 59 -13.92 0.57 -2.61
C GLY A 59 -13.29 -0.14 -3.81
N ILE A 60 -12.74 0.69 -4.68
CA ILE A 60 -12.03 0.35 -5.92
C ILE A 60 -10.95 -0.69 -5.61
N ASP A 61 -10.92 -1.78 -6.38
CA ASP A 61 -9.89 -2.81 -6.33
C ASP A 61 -8.59 -2.24 -6.94
N LEU A 62 -7.75 -1.68 -6.07
CA LEU A 62 -6.54 -0.94 -6.48
C LEU A 62 -5.27 -1.76 -6.34
N PHE A 63 -5.27 -2.79 -5.48
CA PHE A 63 -4.08 -3.57 -5.19
C PHE A 63 -4.31 -5.07 -5.46
N TYR A 64 -3.26 -5.76 -5.89
CA TYR A 64 -3.25 -7.22 -5.96
C TYR A 64 -1.97 -7.76 -5.36
N SER A 65 -2.06 -8.94 -4.76
CA SER A 65 -0.88 -9.61 -4.24
C SER A 65 -0.11 -10.27 -5.39
N VAL A 66 1.18 -9.93 -5.53
CA VAL A 66 2.02 -10.43 -6.63
C VAL A 66 2.53 -11.85 -6.36
N GLU A 67 2.93 -12.13 -5.12
CA GLU A 67 3.48 -13.42 -4.71
C GLU A 67 2.49 -14.27 -3.88
N GLY A 68 1.25 -13.81 -3.75
CA GLY A 68 0.23 -14.41 -2.89
C GLY A 68 0.14 -13.77 -1.51
N ILE A 69 -1.05 -13.88 -0.92
CA ILE A 69 -1.40 -13.23 0.35
C ILE A 69 -0.38 -13.61 1.44
N GLY A 70 0.06 -12.61 2.20
CA GLY A 70 1.03 -12.79 3.29
C GLY A 70 2.50 -12.73 2.87
N LYS A 71 2.83 -12.65 1.57
CA LYS A 71 4.20 -12.41 1.08
C LYS A 71 4.60 -10.93 1.13
N GLY A 72 3.61 -10.04 1.19
CA GLY A 72 3.84 -8.62 1.38
C GLY A 72 4.35 -7.88 0.13
N VAL A 73 4.20 -8.48 -1.05
CA VAL A 73 4.48 -7.86 -2.35
C VAL A 73 3.17 -7.52 -3.04
N TRP A 74 3.03 -6.26 -3.44
CA TRP A 74 1.78 -5.69 -3.92
C TRP A 74 2.00 -4.92 -5.22
N GLY A 75 1.06 -5.05 -6.14
CA GLY A 75 1.04 -4.30 -7.39
C GLY A 75 -0.22 -3.46 -7.53
N LEU A 76 -0.15 -2.41 -8.35
CA LEU A 76 -1.31 -1.58 -8.70
C LEU A 76 -2.15 -2.24 -9.80
N ARG A 77 -3.46 -2.32 -9.61
CA ARG A 77 -4.42 -2.63 -10.68
C ARG A 77 -4.63 -1.36 -11.53
N LYS A 78 -4.51 -1.52 -12.85
CA LYS A 78 -4.83 -0.48 -13.84
C LYS A 78 -6.26 -0.60 -14.31
#